data_AF-L9XQI2-F1
#
_entry.id   AF-L9XQI2-F1
#
_cell.length_a   1.000
_cell.length_b   1.000
_cell.length_c   1.000
_cell.angle_alpha   90.00
_cell.angle_beta   90.00
_cell.angle_gamma   90.00
#
_symmetry.space_group_name_H-M   'P 1'
#
loop_
_entity.id
_entity.type
_entity.pdbx_description
1 polymer ?
#
loop_
_entity_poly.entity_id
_entity_poly.type
_entity_poly.pdbx_seq_one_letter_code
_entity_poly.pdbx_strand_id
1 'polypeptide(L)' 'MPYQLQCDGCDLEREHADWADANEAASDHEAEYADHWVSIIELQEA' A
#
# COMPACT_ATOMS: atom_id res chain seq x y z
N MET A 1 9.22 -8.90 -6.55
CA MET A 1 8.52 -9.52 -5.41
C MET A 1 7.27 -8.68 -5.19
N PRO A 2 6.12 -9.29 -4.91
CA PRO A 2 4.89 -8.53 -4.70
C PRO A 2 5.00 -7.67 -3.43
N TYR A 3 4.23 -6.60 -3.39
CA TYR A 3 4.09 -5.67 -2.28
C TYR A 3 2.62 -5.59 -1.89
N GLN A 4 2.34 -5.62 -0.59
CA GLN A 4 1.00 -5.43 -0.06
C GLN A 4 0.87 -4.04 0.56
N LEU A 5 -0.19 -3.34 0.18
CA LEU A 5 -0.63 -2.12 0.83
C LEU A 5 -1.57 -2.47 1.98
N GLN A 6 -1.34 -1.83 3.12
CA GLN A 6 -2.20 -1.89 4.30
C GLN A 6 -2.44 -0.48 4.83
N CYS A 7 -3.71 -0.06 4.87
CA CYS A 7 -4.11 1.19 5.51
C CYS A 7 -4.46 0.96 6.99
N ASP A 8 -4.13 1.90 7.87
CA ASP A 8 -4.52 1.83 9.28
C ASP A 8 -5.94 2.33 9.56
N GLY A 9 -6.47 3.19 8.69
CA GLY A 9 -7.78 3.82 8.83
C GLY A 9 -8.92 3.11 8.09
N CYS A 10 -8.61 2.22 7.13
CA CYS A 10 -9.62 1.49 6.36
C CYS A 10 -9.13 0.11 5.91
N ASP A 11 -10.06 -0.73 5.44
CA ASP A 11 -9.77 -2.07 4.91
C ASP A 11 -9.15 -2.04 3.50
N LEU A 12 -8.16 -1.17 3.28
CA LEU A 12 -7.34 -1.18 2.07
C LEU A 12 -6.31 -2.32 2.17
N GLU A 13 -6.63 -3.45 1.55
CA GLU A 13 -5.69 -4.53 1.29
C GLU A 13 -5.56 -4.73 -0.22
N ARG A 14 -4.43 -4.30 -0.78
CA ARG A 14 -4.13 -4.45 -2.22
C ARG A 14 -2.71 -4.95 -2.42
N GLU A 15 -2.56 -5.92 -3.32
CA GLU A 15 -1.26 -6.43 -3.75
C GLU A 15 -0.85 -5.80 -5.08
N HIS A 16 0.42 -5.44 -5.17
CA HIS A 16 1.08 -4.85 -6.32
C HIS A 16 2.32 -5.66 -6.69
N ALA A 17 2.57 -5.87 -7.98
CA ALA A 17 3.73 -6.66 -8.42
C ALA A 17 5.05 -5.86 -8.38
N ASP A 18 4.95 -4.53 -8.41
CA ASP A 18 6.09 -3.60 -8.44
C ASP A 18 6.00 -2.57 -7.31
N TRP A 19 7.16 -2.10 -6.85
CA TRP A 19 7.25 -1.09 -5.81
C TRP A 19 6.74 0.27 -6.30
N ALA A 20 6.99 0.62 -7.57
CA ALA A 20 6.54 1.88 -8.14
C ALA A 20 5.01 2.01 -8.07
N ASP A 21 4.30 0.96 -8.50
CA ASP A 21 2.83 0.92 -8.47
C ASP A 21 2.31 0.94 -7.02
N ALA A 22 2.97 0.21 -6.12
CA ALA A 22 2.59 0.20 -4.70
C ALA A 22 2.77 1.58 -4.05
N ASN A 23 3.89 2.25 -4.34
CA ASN A 23 4.21 3.56 -3.80
C ASN A 23 3.28 4.66 -4.33
N GLU A 24 2.95 4.62 -5.63
CA GLU A 24 1.97 5.53 -6.23
C GLU A 24 0.59 5.34 -5.57
N ALA A 25 0.10 4.10 -5.51
CA ALA A 25 -1.20 3.80 -4.90
C ALA A 25 -1.26 4.14 -3.39
N ALA A 26 -0.16 3.98 -2.64
CA ALA A 26 -0.07 4.43 -1.26
C ALA A 26 -0.17 5.95 -1.15
N SER A 27 0.60 6.67 -1.97
CA SER A 27 0.64 8.14 -1.98
C SER A 27 -0.72 8.74 -2.37
N ASP A 28 -1.38 8.17 -3.37
CA ASP A 28 -2.71 8.59 -3.79
C ASP A 28 -3.74 8.38 -2.68
N HIS A 29 -3.66 7.26 -1.96
CA HIS A 29 -4.55 6.99 -0.83
C HIS A 29 -4.32 7.96 0.34
N GLU A 30 -3.08 8.22 0.71
CA GLU A 30 -2.75 9.19 1.77
C GLU A 30 -3.14 10.63 1.38
N ALA A 31 -3.06 10.97 0.08
CA ALA A 31 -3.51 12.27 -0.42
C ALA A 31 -5.04 12.42 -0.38
N GLU A 32 -5.79 11.34 -0.60
CA GLU A 32 -7.26 11.32 -0.49
C GLU A 32 -7.72 11.32 0.98
N TYR A 33 -7.01 10.61 1.86
CA TYR A 33 -7.34 10.44 3.27
C TYR A 33 -6.20 10.93 4.16
N ALA A 34 -6.22 12.22 4.49
CA ALA A 34 -5.15 12.90 5.24
C ALA A 34 -4.95 12.41 6.69
N ASP A 35 -5.87 11.62 7.22
CA ASP A 35 -5.84 10.97 8.53
C ASP A 35 -5.49 9.49 8.46
N HIS A 36 -5.30 8.94 7.27
CA HIS A 36 -4.88 7.56 7.05
C HIS A 36 -3.39 7.47 6.74
N TRP A 37 -2.78 6.37 7.14
CA TRP A 37 -1.40 6.02 6.82
C TRP A 37 -1.35 4.66 6.12
N VAL A 38 -0.59 4.57 5.02
CA VAL A 38 -0.44 3.33 4.25
C VAL A 38 0.94 2.72 4.47
N SER A 39 0.95 1.46 4.88
CA SER A 39 2.15 0.64 4.98
C SER A 39 2.33 -0.20 3.72
N ILE A 40 3.53 -0.17 3.14
CA ILE A 40 3.92 -1.02 2.00
C ILE A 40 4.77 -2.16 2.53
N ILE A 41 4.24 -3.38 2.47
CA ILE A 41 4.88 -4.59 2.98
C ILE A 41 5.42 -5.38 1.78
N GLU A 42 6.73 -5.64 1.76
CA GLU A 42 7.30 -6.55 0.77
C GLU A 42 6.89 -8.00 1.11
N LEU A 43 6.18 -8.65 0.18
CA LEU A 43 5.79 -10.05 0.31
C LEU A 43 6.94 -10.91 -0.25
N GLN A 44 7.71 -11.50 0.65
CA GLN A 44 8.64 -12.57 0.30
C GLN A 44 7.87 -13.89 0.15
N GLU A 45 8.03 -14.55 -0.98
CA GLU A 45 7.62 -15.95 -1.11
C GLU A 45 8.47 -16.80 -0.15
N ALA A 46 7.81 -17.47 0.79
CA ALA A 46 8.43 -18.27 1.86
C ALA A 46 9.06 -19.59 1.35
#